data_AF-A7T1U4-F1
#
_entry.id   AF-A7T1U4-F1
#
_cell.length_a   1.000
_cell.length_b   1.000
_cell.length_c   1.000
_cell.angle_alpha   90.00
_cell.angle_beta   90.00
_cell.angle_gamma   90.00
#
_symmetry.space_group_name_H-M   'P 1'
#
loop_
_entity.id
_entity.type
_entity.pdbx_description
1 polymer ?
#
loop_
_entity_poly.entity_id
_entity_poly.type
_entity_poly.pdbx_seq_one_letter_code
_entity_poly.pdbx_strand_id
1 'polypeptide(L)'
;MQFGRISWKRVVNHFDTIDRTGFEANVENGIYFPNVLSDIHPTGKMYRFLAVLCLVACGYALDLDDQYCQHQETYYTIYQVPSHNCKCTAKQTGALRYKDGNLQVCNGNEYVNVGGNAGQEAPVGTETNPGKSCRNILTKRKDAKSGMYFIKPRDVVMKTYCYMGTLCGSNGWTMVMKIDGNKNTFRYDSKYWSNKQHYNVAGATGGFNHVETKLDTYSHFPLSKLCLGLETKGKREWKEINYMAGSLYELIADGKFRETHYGRKFWKSMVPDSSLQRNCGREGFNVVKITGSDKRNGFAKVRIGIIGNQENDCHTPDSRIGFGAMGNLCGQNNDNSAGNEARCSPDNGDKTIKSFGYIFAQERQEDALLGSFDKPAKSCKEIVAARPDAKNGVYYLNLRDAPHTRVYCHMTEICGSRGWTIIMKIDGRKTTFKYESSYWKNHNVYNTESIADGLDNSDMKLHTYSKLPFEKLCLGMRVGGSLEWLPVNMGKKVDSLFSVIAPGKYVATHISKNEWRKLVPGSSLQRNCNMQGFNNNPVPSQPAAKVRIGFVANQENDCGSPDSRIGFGGSGNYCGQSSYSAGNEARCDGDNGNKSVAGYGYILAQ
;
A
#
# COMPACT_ATOMS: atom_id res chain seq x y z
N MET A 1 -10.80 -34.04 47.21
CA MET A 1 -11.77 -35.07 47.68
C MET A 1 -12.27 -35.88 46.48
N GLN A 2 -13.06 -36.92 46.74
CA GLN A 2 -13.44 -38.04 45.86
C GLN A 2 -13.77 -37.77 44.38
N PHE A 3 -13.54 -38.81 43.57
CA PHE A 3 -14.18 -39.03 42.26
C PHE A 3 -15.71 -39.15 42.39
N GLY A 4 -16.43 -38.79 41.31
CA GLY A 4 -17.83 -39.19 41.11
C GLY A 4 -18.05 -39.74 39.70
N ARG A 5 -18.33 -41.04 39.58
CA ARG A 5 -18.93 -41.64 38.38
C ARG A 5 -20.45 -41.61 38.52
N ILE A 6 -21.17 -41.22 37.46
CA ILE A 6 -22.58 -41.58 37.24
C ILE A 6 -22.68 -42.17 35.84
N SER A 7 -23.56 -43.17 35.64
CA SER A 7 -23.59 -43.94 34.39
C SER A 7 -24.99 -44.49 34.06
N TRP A 8 -25.32 -44.49 32.76
CA TRP A 8 -26.27 -45.38 32.07
C TRP A 8 -27.74 -45.47 32.52
N LYS A 9 -28.64 -45.13 31.58
CA LYS A 9 -29.70 -46.00 31.00
C LYS A 9 -30.02 -45.42 29.60
N ARG A 10 -30.03 -46.22 28.50
CA ARG A 10 -31.06 -47.18 28.02
C ARG A 10 -32.37 -46.47 27.61
N VAL A 11 -33.09 -46.82 26.54
CA VAL A 11 -33.07 -47.98 25.58
C VAL A 11 -33.82 -47.51 24.29
N VAL A 12 -33.45 -47.82 23.03
CA VAL A 12 -33.71 -49.07 22.24
C VAL A 12 -35.23 -49.33 22.03
N ASN A 13 -35.77 -49.86 20.92
CA ASN A 13 -35.25 -50.41 19.63
C ASN A 13 -36.13 -49.84 18.47
N HIS A 14 -36.20 -50.28 17.19
CA HIS A 14 -35.64 -51.34 16.30
C HIS A 14 -35.74 -50.76 14.83
N PHE A 15 -35.68 -51.38 13.64
CA PHE A 15 -35.43 -52.70 13.00
C PHE A 15 -35.25 -52.37 11.48
N ASP A 16 -34.58 -53.11 10.58
CA ASP A 16 -33.58 -54.20 10.67
C ASP A 16 -32.51 -53.97 9.53
N THR A 17 -32.08 -54.82 8.58
CA THR A 17 -32.38 -56.22 8.21
C THR A 17 -31.16 -56.94 7.57
N ILE A 18 -30.93 -58.18 8.02
CA ILE A 18 -30.53 -59.45 7.34
C ILE A 18 -30.03 -59.33 5.85
N ASP A 19 -28.94 -59.99 5.41
CA ASP A 19 -28.44 -61.34 5.79
C ASP A 19 -26.90 -61.51 5.95
N ARG A 20 -26.45 -62.76 6.15
CA ARG A 20 -25.14 -63.21 6.66
C ARG A 20 -24.24 -63.94 5.63
N THR A 21 -23.03 -64.26 6.11
CA THR A 21 -21.96 -65.20 5.65
C THR A 21 -20.72 -64.51 5.05
N GLY A 22 -19.49 -64.96 5.33
CA GLY A 22 -19.05 -65.97 6.31
C GLY A 22 -17.56 -66.32 6.19
N PHE A 23 -16.96 -66.82 7.29
CA PHE A 23 -15.58 -67.32 7.44
C PHE A 23 -14.38 -66.35 7.42
N GLU A 24 -13.44 -66.65 8.33
CA GLU A 24 -12.09 -66.12 8.42
C GLU A 24 -11.10 -67.15 7.85
N ALA A 25 -10.02 -66.72 7.19
CA ALA A 25 -8.79 -67.49 7.06
C ALA A 25 -7.59 -66.57 6.75
N ASN A 26 -6.43 -66.93 7.29
CA ASN A 26 -5.18 -66.17 7.21
C ASN A 26 -4.26 -66.67 6.08
N VAL A 27 -3.29 -65.81 5.72
CA VAL A 27 -1.89 -66.14 5.34
C VAL A 27 -1.52 -66.54 3.88
N GLU A 28 -0.46 -65.85 3.44
CA GLU A 28 0.58 -66.16 2.43
C GLU A 28 0.38 -66.15 0.89
N ASN A 29 1.45 -65.65 0.25
CA ASN A 29 1.78 -65.78 -1.17
C ASN A 29 2.35 -67.20 -1.42
N GLY A 30 2.31 -67.81 -2.60
CA GLY A 30 1.95 -67.33 -3.93
C GLY A 30 3.08 -67.62 -4.94
N ILE A 31 2.80 -68.33 -6.04
CA ILE A 31 3.63 -68.56 -7.24
C ILE A 31 2.77 -69.34 -8.26
N TYR A 32 2.79 -68.98 -9.55
CA TYR A 32 2.98 -69.91 -10.70
C TYR A 32 3.08 -69.13 -12.03
N PHE A 33 3.85 -69.67 -12.99
CA PHE A 33 4.04 -69.14 -14.34
C PHE A 33 3.13 -69.84 -15.37
N PRO A 34 3.06 -69.31 -16.62
CA PRO A 34 3.51 -70.14 -17.73
C PRO A 34 4.46 -69.44 -18.73
N ASN A 35 5.27 -70.25 -19.43
CA ASN A 35 6.20 -69.83 -20.50
C ASN A 35 5.58 -70.00 -21.90
N VAL A 36 6.12 -69.30 -22.91
CA VAL A 36 5.90 -69.61 -24.34
C VAL A 36 7.19 -69.45 -25.16
N LEU A 37 7.60 -70.55 -25.81
CA LEU A 37 8.47 -70.71 -26.99
C LEU A 37 9.96 -70.28 -26.98
N SER A 38 10.82 -71.30 -27.16
CA SER A 38 12.01 -71.31 -28.01
C SER A 38 11.60 -71.49 -29.51
N ASP A 39 12.43 -71.49 -30.56
CA ASP A 39 13.87 -71.77 -30.73
C ASP A 39 14.49 -70.94 -31.88
N ILE A 40 15.83 -70.77 -31.85
CA ILE A 40 16.78 -71.03 -32.96
C ILE A 40 18.21 -70.60 -32.54
N HIS A 41 19.20 -71.39 -32.95
CA HIS A 41 20.63 -71.29 -32.65
C HIS A 41 21.43 -71.90 -33.82
N PRO A 42 22.78 -71.78 -33.91
CA PRO A 42 23.71 -70.96 -33.10
C PRO A 42 24.71 -70.10 -33.93
N THR A 43 25.43 -69.17 -33.29
CA THR A 43 26.89 -68.96 -33.45
C THR A 43 27.41 -67.85 -32.51
N GLY A 44 28.61 -68.02 -31.95
CA GLY A 44 29.26 -67.02 -31.08
C GLY A 44 28.79 -67.05 -29.60
N LYS A 45 29.74 -66.93 -28.66
CA LYS A 45 29.44 -67.02 -27.21
C LYS A 45 29.13 -65.65 -26.60
N MET A 46 28.10 -65.58 -25.75
CA MET A 46 27.66 -64.35 -25.09
C MET A 46 28.50 -63.94 -23.87
N TYR A 47 28.56 -62.62 -23.67
CA TYR A 47 28.76 -61.87 -22.43
C TYR A 47 28.77 -62.62 -21.08
N ARG A 48 29.84 -62.40 -20.30
CA ARG A 48 29.78 -62.17 -18.84
C ARG A 48 30.88 -61.19 -18.42
N PHE A 49 30.53 -59.96 -18.04
CA PHE A 49 31.45 -59.01 -17.37
C PHE A 49 30.77 -58.06 -16.36
N LEU A 50 29.66 -58.51 -15.76
CA LEU A 50 29.31 -58.16 -14.38
C LEU A 50 29.52 -59.40 -13.52
N ALA A 51 29.81 -59.19 -12.22
CA ALA A 51 30.04 -60.24 -11.22
C ALA A 51 31.32 -61.11 -11.37
N VAL A 52 32.48 -60.47 -11.56
CA VAL A 52 33.77 -60.96 -11.03
C VAL A 52 34.52 -59.80 -10.38
N LEU A 53 34.18 -59.46 -9.13
CA LEU A 53 34.94 -58.52 -8.30
C LEU A 53 34.83 -58.81 -6.79
N CYS A 54 34.71 -60.10 -6.46
CA CYS A 54 35.01 -60.69 -5.16
C CYS A 54 35.86 -61.94 -5.40
N LEU A 55 36.78 -62.25 -4.47
CA LEU A 55 37.59 -63.48 -4.43
C LEU A 55 38.58 -63.72 -5.59
N VAL A 56 39.59 -62.87 -5.69
CA VAL A 56 40.97 -63.37 -5.52
C VAL A 56 41.67 -62.50 -4.48
N ALA A 57 41.93 -63.07 -3.31
CA ALA A 57 42.81 -62.50 -2.31
C ALA A 57 43.97 -63.48 -2.07
N CYS A 58 45.19 -63.09 -2.40
CA CYS A 58 46.46 -63.54 -1.80
C CYS A 58 47.64 -62.84 -2.49
N GLY A 59 48.64 -62.40 -1.73
CA GLY A 59 49.79 -61.61 -2.22
C GLY A 59 49.43 -60.14 -2.47
N TYR A 60 49.72 -59.18 -1.58
CA TYR A 60 50.67 -59.20 -0.46
C TYR A 60 50.07 -58.51 0.77
N ALA A 61 50.32 -59.07 1.96
CA ALA A 61 50.05 -58.43 3.23
C ALA A 61 51.26 -57.60 3.68
N LEU A 62 50.99 -56.40 4.19
CA LEU A 62 51.81 -55.65 5.14
C LEU A 62 50.84 -55.04 6.16
N ASP A 63 51.25 -54.99 7.41
CA ASP A 63 50.32 -55.16 8.54
C ASP A 63 49.31 -54.02 8.76
N LEU A 64 48.14 -54.42 9.26
CA LEU A 64 47.18 -53.56 9.95
C LEU A 64 47.03 -54.07 11.39
N ASP A 65 47.00 -53.12 12.32
CA ASP A 65 47.12 -53.37 13.76
C ASP A 65 45.90 -54.11 14.36
N ASP A 66 46.16 -55.06 15.26
CA ASP A 66 45.30 -56.23 15.53
C ASP A 66 44.29 -56.01 16.66
N GLN A 67 43.71 -54.80 16.75
CA GLN A 67 42.87 -54.40 17.90
C GLN A 67 41.43 -53.95 17.60
N TYR A 68 40.97 -54.02 16.35
CA TYR A 68 39.62 -53.56 15.97
C TYR A 68 38.86 -54.49 15.01
N CYS A 69 38.66 -55.77 15.37
CA CYS A 69 37.69 -56.61 14.64
C CYS A 69 37.10 -57.85 15.37
N GLN A 70 36.44 -57.67 16.52
CA GLN A 70 35.48 -58.68 17.03
C GLN A 70 34.16 -58.07 17.51
N HIS A 71 33.12 -58.17 16.68
CA HIS A 71 31.83 -58.84 16.98
C HIS A 71 30.85 -58.59 15.82
N GLN A 72 30.43 -59.68 15.14
CA GLN A 72 29.26 -59.66 14.28
C GLN A 72 28.05 -60.16 15.07
N GLU A 73 27.12 -59.28 15.42
CA GLU A 73 25.74 -59.67 15.74
C GLU A 73 24.75 -58.74 15.04
N THR A 74 23.59 -59.30 14.68
CA THR A 74 22.57 -58.62 13.87
C THR A 74 21.73 -57.66 14.70
N TYR A 75 22.12 -56.40 14.71
CA TYR A 75 21.31 -55.29 15.22
C TYR A 75 20.99 -54.28 14.11
N TYR A 76 19.96 -53.46 14.31
CA TYR A 76 19.71 -52.25 13.52
C TYR A 76 20.74 -51.18 13.89
N THR A 77 22.00 -51.40 13.52
CA THR A 77 23.12 -50.52 13.87
C THR A 77 23.01 -49.23 13.07
N ILE A 78 22.60 -48.14 13.73
CA ILE A 78 22.70 -46.79 13.17
C ILE A 78 24.19 -46.51 12.96
N TYR A 79 24.65 -46.58 11.71
CA TYR A 79 26.05 -46.33 11.36
C TYR A 79 26.37 -44.86 11.58
N GLN A 80 26.92 -44.54 12.75
CA GLN A 80 27.37 -43.19 13.08
C GLN A 80 28.66 -42.89 12.32
N VAL A 81 28.59 -41.92 11.40
CA VAL A 81 29.79 -41.45 10.70
C VAL A 81 30.70 -40.76 11.73
N PRO A 82 31.97 -41.20 11.88
CA PRO A 82 32.83 -40.74 12.98
C PRO A 82 33.21 -39.27 12.83
N SER A 83 33.38 -38.58 13.96
CA SER A 83 33.98 -37.26 14.00
C SER A 83 35.48 -37.36 14.26
N HIS A 84 36.31 -36.89 13.33
CA HIS A 84 37.77 -36.97 13.45
C HIS A 84 38.50 -35.87 12.68
N ASN A 85 39.75 -35.59 13.07
CA ASN A 85 40.57 -34.49 12.55
C ASN A 85 41.67 -34.92 11.56
N CYS A 86 41.58 -36.13 10.99
CA CYS A 86 42.54 -36.57 9.99
C CYS A 86 42.54 -35.64 8.76
N LYS A 87 43.73 -35.44 8.16
CA LYS A 87 43.84 -34.85 6.82
C LYS A 87 43.22 -35.82 5.81
N CYS A 88 42.70 -35.28 4.71
CA CYS A 88 42.41 -36.08 3.53
C CYS A 88 43.71 -36.29 2.74
N THR A 89 43.87 -37.47 2.15
CA THR A 89 44.95 -37.83 1.22
C THR A 89 44.42 -38.86 0.24
N ALA A 90 45.16 -39.15 -0.84
CA ALA A 90 44.75 -40.14 -1.84
C ALA A 90 44.42 -41.52 -1.22
N LYS A 91 45.11 -41.91 -0.14
CA LYS A 91 44.87 -43.15 0.62
C LYS A 91 43.54 -43.18 1.39
N GLN A 92 42.87 -42.03 1.55
CA GLN A 92 41.64 -41.86 2.33
C GLN A 92 40.46 -41.43 1.44
N THR A 93 40.62 -41.45 0.12
CA THR A 93 39.56 -41.10 -0.85
C THR A 93 38.29 -41.91 -0.58
N GLY A 94 37.14 -41.23 -0.50
CA GLY A 94 35.86 -41.85 -0.15
C GLY A 94 35.57 -41.95 1.36
N ALA A 95 36.55 -41.70 2.24
CA ALA A 95 36.32 -41.71 3.68
C ALA A 95 35.32 -40.60 4.09
N LEU A 96 34.31 -40.98 4.87
CA LEU A 96 33.30 -40.07 5.41
C LEU A 96 33.70 -39.63 6.83
N ARG A 97 33.44 -38.35 7.16
CA ARG A 97 33.50 -37.84 8.53
C ARG A 97 32.35 -36.90 8.83
N TYR A 98 31.94 -36.84 10.10
CA TYR A 98 31.00 -35.83 10.57
C TYR A 98 31.78 -34.73 11.29
N LYS A 99 31.86 -33.53 10.73
CA LYS A 99 32.64 -32.42 11.31
C LYS A 99 31.96 -31.08 11.02
N ASP A 100 31.99 -30.16 11.99
CA ASP A 100 31.47 -28.79 11.86
C ASP A 100 29.99 -28.77 11.39
N GLY A 101 29.19 -29.71 11.92
CA GLY A 101 27.77 -29.90 11.57
C GLY A 101 27.49 -30.57 10.21
N ASN A 102 28.55 -30.87 9.44
CA ASN A 102 28.48 -31.35 8.07
C ASN A 102 28.97 -32.82 7.97
N LEU A 103 28.29 -33.60 7.12
CA LEU A 103 28.84 -34.81 6.54
C LEU A 103 29.82 -34.40 5.44
N GLN A 104 31.07 -34.84 5.55
CA GLN A 104 32.15 -34.52 4.62
C GLN A 104 32.75 -35.80 4.05
N VAL A 105 33.11 -35.80 2.77
CA VAL A 105 33.83 -36.91 2.10
C VAL A 105 35.22 -36.44 1.67
N CYS A 106 36.23 -37.30 1.86
CA CYS A 106 37.58 -37.05 1.34
C CYS A 106 37.62 -37.29 -0.18
N ASN A 107 37.98 -36.28 -0.96
CA ASN A 107 38.09 -36.36 -2.43
C ASN A 107 39.49 -36.79 -2.93
N GLY A 108 40.37 -37.21 -2.02
CA GLY A 108 41.77 -37.53 -2.25
C GLY A 108 42.75 -36.39 -1.93
N ASN A 109 42.27 -35.14 -1.87
CA ASN A 109 43.07 -33.96 -1.50
C ASN A 109 42.51 -33.25 -0.25
N GLU A 110 41.20 -33.07 -0.17
CA GLU A 110 40.50 -32.37 0.91
C GLU A 110 39.16 -33.06 1.28
N TYR A 111 38.62 -32.71 2.45
CA TYR A 111 37.27 -33.12 2.86
C TYR A 111 36.25 -32.08 2.39
N VAL A 112 35.38 -32.47 1.45
CA VAL A 112 34.31 -31.60 0.92
C VAL A 112 32.96 -31.91 1.58
N ASN A 113 32.17 -30.89 1.88
CA ASN A 113 30.83 -31.05 2.44
C ASN A 113 29.90 -31.70 1.40
N VAL A 114 29.25 -32.81 1.76
CA VAL A 114 28.27 -33.52 0.91
C VAL A 114 26.84 -33.43 1.44
N GLY A 115 26.65 -32.95 2.66
CA GLY A 115 25.34 -32.63 3.21
C GLY A 115 25.35 -32.38 4.71
N GLY A 116 24.20 -31.94 5.24
CA GLY A 116 24.00 -31.73 6.68
C GLY A 116 24.47 -30.37 7.19
N ASN A 117 23.58 -29.72 7.95
CA ASN A 117 23.91 -28.79 9.03
C ASN A 117 23.17 -29.30 10.28
N ALA A 118 23.36 -30.59 10.62
CA ALA A 118 22.50 -31.28 11.57
C ALA A 118 22.79 -30.80 13.01
N GLY A 119 21.91 -29.95 13.52
CA GLY A 119 22.06 -29.23 14.79
C GLY A 119 21.88 -27.70 14.66
N GLN A 120 21.90 -27.13 13.46
CA GLN A 120 21.49 -25.74 13.22
C GLN A 120 20.06 -25.68 12.68
N GLU A 121 19.29 -24.66 13.10
CA GLU A 121 18.03 -24.34 12.43
C GLU A 121 18.28 -24.06 10.94
N ALA A 122 17.39 -24.54 10.07
CA ALA A 122 17.47 -24.23 8.65
C ALA A 122 17.41 -22.70 8.41
N PRO A 123 18.15 -22.14 7.43
CA PRO A 123 18.16 -20.69 7.20
C PRO A 123 16.77 -20.12 6.93
N VAL A 124 16.45 -18.97 7.54
CA VAL A 124 15.10 -18.41 7.45
C VAL A 124 14.70 -18.11 6.00
N GLY A 125 13.55 -18.64 5.59
CA GLY A 125 13.04 -18.66 4.23
C GLY A 125 12.99 -20.05 3.58
N THR A 126 13.46 -21.11 4.27
CA THR A 126 13.23 -22.51 3.88
C THR A 126 11.84 -23.00 4.28
N GLU A 127 11.42 -24.14 3.75
CA GLU A 127 10.13 -24.78 4.06
C GLU A 127 10.00 -25.17 5.55
N THR A 128 11.13 -25.56 6.17
CA THR A 128 11.21 -25.95 7.59
C THR A 128 11.46 -24.76 8.54
N ASN A 129 11.98 -23.63 8.06
CA ASN A 129 12.08 -22.37 8.82
C ASN A 129 11.56 -21.18 7.99
N PRO A 130 10.24 -21.11 7.71
CA PRO A 130 9.67 -20.07 6.88
C PRO A 130 9.65 -18.72 7.62
N GLY A 131 10.12 -17.66 6.96
CA GLY A 131 10.08 -16.31 7.54
C GLY A 131 8.65 -15.75 7.60
N LYS A 132 8.36 -14.78 8.48
CA LYS A 132 7.02 -14.13 8.49
C LYS A 132 6.67 -13.50 7.13
N SER A 133 7.68 -12.98 6.43
CA SER A 133 7.56 -12.24 5.16
C SER A 133 8.91 -12.18 4.44
N CYS A 134 8.94 -11.66 3.21
CA CYS A 134 10.18 -11.39 2.49
C CYS A 134 11.08 -10.35 3.19
N ARG A 135 10.50 -9.32 3.81
CA ARG A 135 11.23 -8.38 4.68
C ARG A 135 11.80 -9.09 5.92
N ASN A 136 11.02 -9.95 6.56
CA ASN A 136 11.47 -10.67 7.76
C ASN A 136 12.64 -11.62 7.46
N ILE A 137 12.63 -12.30 6.29
CA ILE A 137 13.77 -13.07 5.79
C ILE A 137 15.00 -12.15 5.66
N LEU A 138 14.87 -11.00 4.98
CA LEU A 138 15.99 -10.09 4.73
C LEU A 138 16.55 -9.44 6.02
N THR A 139 15.69 -9.12 6.99
CA THR A 139 16.11 -8.60 8.31
C THR A 139 16.94 -9.62 9.08
N LYS A 140 16.55 -10.91 9.06
CA LYS A 140 17.27 -12.00 9.73
C LYS A 140 18.50 -12.49 8.95
N ARG A 141 18.48 -12.40 7.62
CA ARG A 141 19.50 -12.93 6.70
C ARG A 141 19.84 -11.87 5.65
N LYS A 142 20.72 -10.94 6.02
CA LYS A 142 21.02 -9.68 5.27
C LYS A 142 21.65 -9.91 3.89
N ASP A 143 22.26 -11.07 3.68
CA ASP A 143 22.86 -11.51 2.42
C ASP A 143 21.83 -12.01 1.39
N ALA A 144 20.58 -12.29 1.81
CA ALA A 144 19.55 -12.94 1.01
C ALA A 144 19.32 -12.26 -0.36
N LYS A 145 19.43 -13.04 -1.44
CA LYS A 145 19.16 -12.59 -2.81
C LYS A 145 17.70 -12.77 -3.18
N SER A 146 17.22 -12.02 -4.17
CA SER A 146 15.88 -12.20 -4.74
C SER A 146 15.71 -13.61 -5.33
N GLY A 147 14.56 -14.24 -5.10
CA GLY A 147 14.34 -15.64 -5.47
C GLY A 147 13.09 -16.25 -4.81
N MET A 148 12.87 -17.54 -5.00
CA MET A 148 11.76 -18.27 -4.38
C MET A 148 12.08 -18.66 -2.93
N TYR A 149 11.17 -18.34 -2.01
CA TYR A 149 11.26 -18.66 -0.59
C TYR A 149 9.92 -19.12 -0.03
N PHE A 150 9.96 -19.75 1.13
CA PHE A 150 8.78 -20.06 1.93
C PHE A 150 8.58 -18.99 3.01
N ILE A 151 7.33 -18.52 3.13
CA ILE A 151 6.91 -17.60 4.18
C ILE A 151 5.70 -18.14 4.92
N LYS A 152 5.56 -17.74 6.19
CA LYS A 152 4.46 -18.08 7.07
C LYS A 152 3.97 -16.81 7.80
N PRO A 153 3.17 -15.95 7.16
CA PRO A 153 2.72 -14.68 7.73
C PRO A 153 1.63 -14.82 8.80
N ARG A 154 0.96 -15.98 8.83
CA ARG A 154 -0.05 -16.40 9.83
C ARG A 154 0.18 -17.90 10.08
N ASP A 155 -0.82 -18.74 9.83
CA ASP A 155 -0.77 -20.18 10.10
C ASP A 155 -0.42 -21.02 8.85
N VAL A 156 -0.61 -20.45 7.66
CA VAL A 156 -0.33 -21.09 6.36
C VAL A 156 1.11 -20.83 5.92
N VAL A 157 1.85 -21.90 5.60
CA VAL A 157 3.14 -21.83 4.89
C VAL A 157 2.87 -21.75 3.39
N MET A 158 3.54 -20.84 2.68
CA MET A 158 3.37 -20.64 1.24
C MET A 158 4.69 -20.30 0.55
N LYS A 159 4.87 -20.78 -0.69
CA LYS A 159 6.06 -20.53 -1.51
C LYS A 159 5.82 -19.33 -2.45
N THR A 160 6.71 -18.35 -2.42
CA THR A 160 6.55 -17.09 -3.19
C THR A 160 7.90 -16.53 -3.63
N TYR A 161 7.89 -15.65 -4.64
CA TYR A 161 9.08 -14.89 -5.03
C TYR A 161 9.25 -13.68 -4.11
N CYS A 162 10.38 -13.63 -3.40
CA CYS A 162 10.81 -12.43 -2.69
C CYS A 162 11.75 -11.61 -3.56
N TYR A 163 11.45 -10.31 -3.69
CA TYR A 163 12.39 -9.34 -4.23
C TYR A 163 13.13 -8.64 -3.08
N MET A 164 14.41 -8.97 -2.89
CA MET A 164 15.22 -8.49 -1.76
C MET A 164 15.90 -7.14 -2.04
N GLY A 165 15.95 -6.71 -3.30
CA GLY A 165 16.40 -5.37 -3.68
C GLY A 165 15.38 -4.28 -3.36
N THR A 166 15.73 -3.03 -3.65
CA THR A 166 14.86 -1.87 -3.43
C THR A 166 13.76 -1.77 -4.48
N LEU A 167 12.51 -1.75 -4.02
CA LEU A 167 11.31 -1.54 -4.82
C LEU A 167 10.42 -0.55 -4.07
N CYS A 168 9.77 0.40 -4.77
CA CYS A 168 8.91 1.42 -4.13
C CYS A 168 9.52 2.20 -2.93
N GLY A 169 10.85 2.20 -2.76
CA GLY A 169 11.55 2.85 -1.65
C GLY A 169 11.86 1.97 -0.43
N SER A 170 11.56 0.66 -0.45
CA SER A 170 11.93 -0.28 0.61
C SER A 170 12.46 -1.61 0.03
N ASN A 171 13.06 -2.45 0.87
CA ASN A 171 13.61 -3.76 0.47
C ASN A 171 12.76 -4.92 1.04
N GLY A 172 12.80 -6.08 0.39
CA GLY A 172 12.13 -7.30 0.87
C GLY A 172 10.63 -7.31 0.58
N TRP A 173 10.28 -7.37 -0.71
CA TRP A 173 8.89 -7.36 -1.19
C TRP A 173 8.39 -8.76 -1.54
N THR A 174 7.14 -9.06 -1.17
CA THR A 174 6.48 -10.35 -1.41
C THR A 174 5.69 -10.31 -2.72
N MET A 175 5.97 -11.19 -3.69
CA MET A 175 5.18 -11.26 -4.93
C MET A 175 3.74 -11.75 -4.64
N VAL A 176 2.77 -11.16 -5.33
CA VAL A 176 1.35 -11.54 -5.26
C VAL A 176 0.86 -12.10 -6.59
N MET A 177 1.01 -11.33 -7.68
CA MET A 177 0.64 -11.78 -9.03
C MET A 177 1.38 -11.00 -10.13
N LYS A 178 1.36 -11.56 -11.34
CA LYS A 178 1.84 -10.97 -12.58
C LYS A 178 0.80 -11.14 -13.68
N ILE A 179 0.54 -10.07 -14.43
CA ILE A 179 -0.57 -9.95 -15.40
C ILE A 179 0.00 -9.54 -16.75
N ASP A 180 -0.42 -10.20 -17.82
CA ASP A 180 -0.08 -9.80 -19.19
C ASP A 180 -1.24 -9.00 -19.79
N GLY A 181 -1.04 -7.70 -20.06
CA GLY A 181 -2.04 -6.85 -20.70
C GLY A 181 -2.51 -7.34 -22.08
N ASN A 182 -1.80 -8.30 -22.68
CA ASN A 182 -2.19 -8.96 -23.92
C ASN A 182 -3.13 -10.15 -23.72
N LYS A 183 -3.35 -10.62 -22.48
CA LYS A 183 -4.12 -11.81 -22.15
C LYS A 183 -5.35 -11.50 -21.30
N ASN A 184 -6.39 -12.31 -21.50
CA ASN A 184 -7.64 -12.21 -20.76
C ASN A 184 -7.64 -12.94 -19.40
N THR A 185 -6.56 -13.66 -19.06
CA THR A 185 -6.39 -14.44 -17.82
C THR A 185 -6.85 -13.68 -16.58
N PHE A 186 -6.46 -12.40 -16.47
CA PHE A 186 -6.83 -11.52 -15.37
C PHE A 186 -7.62 -10.28 -15.81
N ARG A 187 -8.40 -10.34 -16.90
CA ARG A 187 -9.38 -9.29 -17.26
C ARG A 187 -10.36 -9.04 -16.09
N TYR A 188 -10.99 -7.86 -16.02
CA TYR A 188 -11.82 -7.45 -14.85
C TYR A 188 -12.83 -8.52 -14.38
N ASP A 189 -13.48 -9.19 -15.33
CA ASP A 189 -14.52 -10.21 -15.16
C ASP A 189 -13.97 -11.61 -14.82
N SER A 190 -12.65 -11.82 -14.82
CA SER A 190 -12.03 -13.10 -14.54
C SER A 190 -12.33 -13.61 -13.11
N LYS A 191 -12.76 -14.88 -13.03
CA LYS A 191 -13.01 -15.59 -11.77
C LYS A 191 -11.76 -15.68 -10.88
N TYR A 192 -10.56 -15.52 -11.43
CA TYR A 192 -9.33 -15.46 -10.63
C TYR A 192 -9.27 -14.26 -9.67
N TRP A 193 -10.05 -13.19 -9.88
CA TRP A 193 -10.15 -12.09 -8.92
C TRP A 193 -10.98 -12.43 -7.68
N SER A 194 -12.00 -13.29 -7.82
CA SER A 194 -12.93 -13.66 -6.74
C SER A 194 -12.74 -15.07 -6.17
N ASN A 195 -11.81 -15.87 -6.71
CA ASN A 195 -11.46 -17.19 -6.19
C ASN A 195 -10.12 -17.21 -5.42
N LYS A 196 -9.90 -18.26 -4.62
CA LYS A 196 -8.63 -18.51 -3.92
C LYS A 196 -7.65 -19.41 -4.70
N GLN A 197 -7.98 -19.79 -5.94
CA GLN A 197 -7.10 -20.64 -6.76
C GLN A 197 -5.87 -19.85 -7.22
N HIS A 198 -4.68 -20.42 -7.08
CA HIS A 198 -3.47 -19.92 -7.73
C HIS A 198 -3.51 -20.18 -9.25
N TYR A 199 -2.61 -19.53 -9.99
CA TYR A 199 -2.42 -19.72 -11.42
C TYR A 199 -0.92 -19.69 -11.74
N ASN A 200 -0.43 -20.70 -12.46
CA ASN A 200 0.97 -20.80 -12.93
C ASN A 200 2.02 -20.39 -11.87
N VAL A 201 2.08 -21.12 -10.75
CA VAL A 201 3.00 -20.83 -9.63
C VAL A 201 4.47 -20.82 -10.07
N ALA A 202 4.84 -21.71 -11.00
CA ALA A 202 6.19 -21.75 -11.58
C ALA A 202 6.60 -20.43 -12.25
N GLY A 203 5.64 -19.69 -12.82
CA GLY A 203 5.86 -18.37 -13.46
C GLY A 203 6.43 -17.29 -12.54
N ALA A 204 6.35 -17.45 -11.21
CA ALA A 204 6.98 -16.54 -10.25
C ALA A 204 8.52 -16.65 -10.21
N THR A 205 9.08 -17.82 -10.54
CA THR A 205 10.52 -18.14 -10.39
C THR A 205 11.42 -17.17 -11.15
N GLY A 206 11.01 -16.75 -12.35
CA GLY A 206 11.74 -15.79 -13.19
C GLY A 206 11.60 -14.32 -12.76
N GLY A 207 11.05 -14.04 -11.57
CA GLY A 207 10.94 -12.69 -11.02
C GLY A 207 10.18 -11.76 -11.95
N PHE A 208 10.88 -10.80 -12.56
CA PHE A 208 10.30 -9.83 -13.49
C PHE A 208 10.07 -10.35 -14.92
N ASN A 209 10.29 -11.63 -15.25
CA ASN A 209 9.96 -12.14 -16.58
C ASN A 209 8.45 -12.05 -16.90
N HIS A 210 8.12 -11.92 -18.19
CA HIS A 210 6.75 -11.71 -18.72
C HIS A 210 5.90 -12.99 -18.76
N VAL A 211 5.95 -13.76 -17.67
CA VAL A 211 5.16 -14.97 -17.45
C VAL A 211 4.10 -14.67 -16.38
N GLU A 212 2.82 -14.82 -16.71
CA GLU A 212 1.71 -14.59 -15.79
C GLU A 212 1.74 -15.56 -14.60
N THR A 213 1.35 -15.08 -13.41
CA THR A 213 1.23 -15.90 -12.20
C THR A 213 0.25 -15.28 -11.22
N LYS A 214 -0.38 -16.10 -10.37
CA LYS A 214 -1.13 -15.68 -9.17
C LYS A 214 -0.77 -16.68 -8.06
N LEU A 215 -0.24 -16.17 -6.95
CA LEU A 215 0.29 -16.98 -5.86
C LEU A 215 -0.68 -17.03 -4.67
N ASP A 216 -0.50 -17.98 -3.76
CA ASP A 216 -1.37 -18.13 -2.56
C ASP A 216 -1.28 -16.92 -1.62
N THR A 217 -0.22 -16.10 -1.74
CA THR A 217 -0.09 -14.78 -1.12
C THR A 217 -1.24 -13.84 -1.47
N TYR A 218 -1.87 -13.98 -2.65
CA TYR A 218 -3.08 -13.25 -3.04
C TYR A 218 -4.21 -13.42 -2.01
N SER A 219 -4.35 -14.61 -1.43
CA SER A 219 -5.45 -14.96 -0.51
C SER A 219 -5.07 -15.05 0.96
N HIS A 220 -3.77 -15.01 1.30
CA HIS A 220 -3.31 -15.30 2.66
C HIS A 220 -2.25 -14.33 3.21
N PHE A 221 -1.67 -13.44 2.39
CA PHE A 221 -0.66 -12.49 2.85
C PHE A 221 -1.30 -11.18 3.35
N PRO A 222 -1.23 -10.86 4.66
CA PRO A 222 -1.71 -9.59 5.19
C PRO A 222 -0.82 -8.45 4.69
N LEU A 223 -1.43 -7.35 4.27
CA LEU A 223 -0.74 -6.24 3.63
C LEU A 223 -1.14 -4.89 4.22
N SER A 224 -0.15 -4.02 4.37
CA SER A 224 -0.35 -2.58 4.57
C SER A 224 0.13 -1.77 3.36
N LYS A 225 0.90 -2.39 2.46
CA LYS A 225 1.45 -1.78 1.25
C LYS A 225 1.29 -2.69 0.04
N LEU A 226 1.02 -2.08 -1.10
CA LEU A 226 1.19 -2.65 -2.43
C LEU A 226 2.28 -1.85 -3.16
N CYS A 227 3.21 -2.55 -3.81
CA CYS A 227 4.07 -1.97 -4.83
C CYS A 227 3.58 -2.45 -6.19
N LEU A 228 3.06 -1.51 -6.98
CA LEU A 228 2.43 -1.76 -8.27
C LEU A 228 3.40 -1.36 -9.38
N GLY A 229 3.69 -2.30 -10.28
CA GLY A 229 4.57 -2.07 -11.42
C GLY A 229 3.83 -2.27 -12.74
N LEU A 230 3.99 -1.36 -13.69
CA LEU A 230 3.58 -1.55 -15.09
C LEU A 230 4.81 -1.41 -16.00
N GLU A 231 5.05 -2.42 -16.83
CA GLU A 231 6.08 -2.40 -17.87
C GLU A 231 5.47 -2.09 -19.24
N THR A 232 5.99 -1.04 -19.88
CA THR A 232 5.51 -0.53 -21.17
C THR A 232 6.72 -0.24 -22.04
N LYS A 233 6.83 -0.86 -23.23
CA LYS A 233 7.96 -0.69 -24.17
C LYS A 233 9.34 -0.87 -23.47
N GLY A 234 9.45 -1.85 -22.56
CA GLY A 234 10.67 -2.12 -21.76
C GLY A 234 10.90 -1.19 -20.55
N LYS A 235 10.13 -0.10 -20.40
CA LYS A 235 10.22 0.78 -19.22
C LYS A 235 9.28 0.28 -18.11
N ARG A 236 9.82 -0.01 -16.93
CA ARG A 236 9.06 -0.33 -15.70
C ARG A 236 8.86 0.92 -14.83
N GLU A 237 7.61 1.33 -14.66
CA GLU A 237 7.21 2.35 -13.68
C GLU A 237 6.63 1.67 -12.43
N TRP A 238 7.08 2.11 -11.24
CA TRP A 238 6.66 1.56 -9.95
C TRP A 238 6.02 2.63 -9.08
N LYS A 239 4.93 2.29 -8.35
CA LYS A 239 4.30 3.18 -7.37
C LYS A 239 3.85 2.40 -6.12
N GLU A 240 3.97 3.04 -4.96
CA GLU A 240 3.47 2.50 -3.70
C GLU A 240 2.02 2.95 -3.43
N ILE A 241 1.16 2.01 -3.04
CA ILE A 241 -0.13 2.29 -2.42
C ILE A 241 -0.12 1.72 -1.00
N ASN A 242 -0.30 2.60 -0.02
CA ASN A 242 -0.55 2.24 1.37
C ASN A 242 -2.05 1.96 1.57
N TYR A 243 -2.40 0.73 1.97
CA TYR A 243 -3.77 0.28 2.25
C TYR A 243 -3.75 -0.94 3.19
N MET A 244 -4.57 -0.98 4.25
CA MET A 244 -4.64 -2.11 5.20
C MET A 244 -5.66 -3.16 4.72
N ALA A 245 -5.23 -4.40 4.48
CA ALA A 245 -6.12 -5.54 4.20
C ALA A 245 -5.52 -6.87 4.73
N GLY A 246 -6.37 -7.84 5.07
CA GLY A 246 -5.89 -9.17 5.47
C GLY A 246 -5.39 -10.03 4.31
N SER A 247 -5.75 -9.67 3.07
CA SER A 247 -5.17 -10.15 1.81
C SER A 247 -5.67 -9.31 0.61
N LEU A 248 -5.06 -9.45 -0.56
CA LEU A 248 -5.57 -8.81 -1.79
C LEU A 248 -6.90 -9.42 -2.25
N TYR A 249 -7.13 -10.71 -1.96
CA TYR A 249 -8.41 -11.39 -2.11
C TYR A 249 -9.51 -10.68 -1.32
N GLU A 250 -9.32 -10.40 -0.02
CA GLU A 250 -10.31 -9.68 0.81
C GLU A 250 -10.62 -8.27 0.28
N LEU A 251 -9.64 -7.65 -0.40
CA LEU A 251 -9.76 -6.31 -0.96
C LEU A 251 -10.51 -6.26 -2.30
N ILE A 252 -10.50 -7.36 -3.06
CA ILE A 252 -11.02 -7.44 -4.44
C ILE A 252 -12.26 -8.33 -4.57
N ALA A 253 -12.30 -9.48 -3.90
CA ALA A 253 -13.22 -10.59 -4.23
C ALA A 253 -14.71 -10.25 -4.03
N ASP A 254 -15.04 -9.35 -3.09
CA ASP A 254 -16.43 -8.92 -2.85
C ASP A 254 -16.97 -7.91 -3.88
N GLY A 255 -16.14 -7.49 -4.84
CA GLY A 255 -16.51 -6.57 -5.92
C GLY A 255 -16.82 -5.13 -5.50
N LYS A 256 -16.70 -4.78 -4.21
CA LYS A 256 -17.05 -3.43 -3.73
C LYS A 256 -15.94 -2.43 -4.06
N PHE A 257 -16.33 -1.28 -4.58
CA PHE A 257 -15.46 -0.14 -4.79
C PHE A 257 -14.86 0.34 -3.46
N ARG A 258 -13.55 0.60 -3.45
CA ARG A 258 -12.84 1.23 -2.32
C ARG A 258 -11.90 2.29 -2.87
N GLU A 259 -12.11 3.53 -2.44
CA GLU A 259 -11.42 4.71 -2.98
C GLU A 259 -9.97 4.81 -2.50
N THR A 260 -9.08 5.21 -3.40
CA THR A 260 -7.74 5.71 -3.04
C THR A 260 -7.65 7.22 -3.31
N HIS A 261 -6.61 7.88 -2.80
CA HIS A 261 -6.47 9.34 -2.84
C HIS A 261 -5.11 9.76 -3.42
N TYR A 262 -4.61 9.07 -4.44
CA TYR A 262 -3.28 9.34 -5.02
C TYR A 262 -3.31 10.31 -6.21
N GLY A 263 -4.50 10.56 -6.76
CA GLY A 263 -4.77 11.53 -7.81
C GLY A 263 -4.41 11.04 -9.21
N ARG A 264 -4.99 11.71 -10.21
CA ARG A 264 -4.78 11.46 -11.64
C ARG A 264 -3.30 11.39 -12.04
N LYS A 265 -2.47 12.29 -11.47
CA LYS A 265 -1.02 12.43 -11.71
C LYS A 265 -0.25 11.15 -11.36
N PHE A 266 -0.62 10.46 -10.27
CA PHE A 266 -0.01 9.20 -9.84
C PHE A 266 -0.23 8.10 -10.89
N TRP A 267 -1.49 7.84 -11.25
CA TRP A 267 -1.86 6.77 -12.17
C TRP A 267 -1.34 7.01 -13.59
N LYS A 268 -1.44 8.24 -14.11
CA LYS A 268 -0.82 8.60 -15.41
C LYS A 268 0.70 8.37 -15.43
N SER A 269 1.39 8.58 -14.30
CA SER A 269 2.83 8.32 -14.19
C SER A 269 3.23 6.83 -14.15
N MET A 270 2.26 5.89 -14.22
CA MET A 270 2.54 4.46 -14.33
C MET A 270 2.66 3.95 -15.77
N VAL A 271 2.15 4.69 -16.75
CA VAL A 271 2.16 4.29 -18.16
C VAL A 271 2.65 5.48 -18.99
N PRO A 272 3.86 5.42 -19.57
CA PRO A 272 4.35 6.41 -20.52
C PRO A 272 3.35 6.65 -21.66
N ASP A 273 3.28 7.89 -22.15
CA ASP A 273 2.37 8.35 -23.20
C ASP A 273 0.86 8.17 -22.90
N SER A 274 0.48 7.84 -21.66
CA SER A 274 -0.91 7.54 -21.31
C SER A 274 -1.89 8.71 -21.49
N SER A 275 -3.15 8.34 -21.69
CA SER A 275 -4.28 9.24 -21.94
C SER A 275 -5.47 8.87 -21.09
N LEU A 276 -6.26 9.85 -20.64
CA LEU A 276 -7.42 9.64 -19.77
C LEU A 276 -8.42 10.81 -19.96
N GLN A 277 -9.73 10.62 -19.85
CA GLN A 277 -10.70 11.72 -20.09
C GLN A 277 -10.79 12.66 -18.88
N ARG A 278 -10.85 13.98 -19.15
CA ARG A 278 -10.27 15.02 -18.27
C ARG A 278 -10.93 15.20 -16.90
N ASN A 279 -12.25 15.02 -16.79
CA ASN A 279 -13.03 15.65 -15.73
C ASN A 279 -13.30 14.71 -14.56
N CYS A 280 -13.95 13.57 -14.80
CA CYS A 280 -13.99 12.48 -13.81
C CYS A 280 -12.59 11.86 -13.61
N GLY A 281 -12.31 11.42 -12.39
CA GLY A 281 -11.16 10.60 -12.04
C GLY A 281 -11.45 9.74 -10.81
N ARG A 282 -12.17 8.63 -10.97
CA ARG A 282 -12.49 7.70 -9.87
C ARG A 282 -11.37 6.65 -9.77
N GLU A 283 -10.76 6.48 -8.60
CA GLU A 283 -9.59 5.61 -8.40
C GLU A 283 -9.73 4.62 -7.23
N GLY A 284 -8.87 3.61 -7.21
CA GLY A 284 -8.71 2.64 -6.12
C GLY A 284 -8.93 1.20 -6.54
N PHE A 285 -9.77 0.49 -5.78
CA PHE A 285 -10.03 -0.94 -5.93
C PHE A 285 -11.46 -1.18 -6.43
N ASN A 286 -11.65 -2.19 -7.30
CA ASN A 286 -12.93 -2.51 -7.96
C ASN A 286 -13.61 -1.27 -8.56
N VAL A 287 -12.86 -0.53 -9.37
CA VAL A 287 -13.26 0.76 -9.93
C VAL A 287 -14.16 0.53 -11.14
N VAL A 288 -15.36 1.11 -11.07
CA VAL A 288 -16.42 1.02 -12.08
C VAL A 288 -17.13 2.38 -12.19
N LYS A 289 -17.98 2.58 -13.21
CA LYS A 289 -18.88 3.76 -13.29
C LYS A 289 -19.71 3.98 -12.03
N ILE A 290 -20.12 5.22 -11.78
CA ILE A 290 -21.18 5.52 -10.81
C ILE A 290 -22.53 5.20 -11.45
N THR A 291 -23.46 4.62 -10.69
CA THR A 291 -24.83 4.36 -11.14
C THR A 291 -25.51 5.67 -11.54
N GLY A 292 -26.06 5.71 -12.75
CA GLY A 292 -26.75 6.87 -13.32
C GLY A 292 -27.87 6.44 -14.26
N SER A 293 -28.39 7.38 -15.06
CA SER A 293 -29.47 7.12 -16.04
C SER A 293 -29.07 6.11 -17.13
N ASP A 294 -27.82 6.15 -17.58
CA ASP A 294 -27.30 5.23 -18.59
C ASP A 294 -27.10 3.81 -18.03
N LYS A 295 -27.87 2.86 -18.55
CA LYS A 295 -27.86 1.43 -18.17
C LYS A 295 -26.97 0.54 -19.04
N ARG A 296 -26.22 1.09 -20.01
CA ARG A 296 -25.35 0.29 -20.89
C ARG A 296 -24.25 -0.42 -20.08
N ASN A 297 -23.89 -1.61 -20.53
CA ASN A 297 -22.68 -2.31 -20.11
C ASN A 297 -21.51 -1.94 -21.03
N GLY A 298 -20.28 -2.26 -20.62
CA GLY A 298 -19.09 -2.04 -21.45
C GLY A 298 -18.29 -0.77 -21.17
N PHE A 299 -18.76 0.08 -20.25
CA PHE A 299 -17.97 1.21 -19.70
C PHE A 299 -16.65 0.73 -19.08
N ALA A 300 -15.68 1.64 -19.00
CA ALA A 300 -14.36 1.38 -18.46
C ALA A 300 -14.40 0.91 -16.98
N LYS A 301 -13.66 -0.15 -16.68
CA LYS A 301 -13.52 -0.75 -15.34
C LYS A 301 -12.09 -1.23 -15.10
N VAL A 302 -11.60 -1.15 -13.86
CA VAL A 302 -10.29 -1.68 -13.42
C VAL A 302 -10.36 -2.25 -12.01
N ARG A 303 -9.66 -3.37 -11.75
CA ARG A 303 -9.61 -3.97 -10.40
C ARG A 303 -8.72 -3.19 -9.45
N ILE A 304 -7.63 -2.62 -9.95
CA ILE A 304 -6.75 -1.69 -9.24
C ILE A 304 -6.35 -0.60 -10.23
N GLY A 305 -6.71 0.65 -10.02
CA GLY A 305 -6.42 1.70 -11.00
C GLY A 305 -7.26 2.97 -10.89
N ILE A 306 -7.39 3.68 -12.01
CA ILE A 306 -8.27 4.84 -12.21
C ILE A 306 -9.13 4.65 -13.46
N ILE A 307 -10.34 5.21 -13.45
CA ILE A 307 -11.16 5.47 -14.64
C ILE A 307 -11.38 6.97 -14.79
N GLY A 308 -11.50 7.44 -16.04
CA GLY A 308 -11.80 8.82 -16.37
C GLY A 308 -13.05 8.94 -17.24
N ASN A 309 -13.63 10.15 -17.27
CA ASN A 309 -14.78 10.51 -18.11
C ASN A 309 -14.69 11.99 -18.51
N GLN A 310 -15.32 12.38 -19.62
CA GLN A 310 -15.43 13.80 -20.00
C GLN A 310 -16.53 14.55 -19.22
N GLU A 311 -17.55 13.85 -18.71
CA GLU A 311 -18.47 14.42 -17.72
C GLU A 311 -17.87 14.36 -16.29
N ASN A 312 -18.37 15.23 -15.41
CA ASN A 312 -17.91 15.36 -14.02
C ASN A 312 -18.38 14.20 -13.10
N ASP A 313 -19.38 13.43 -13.52
CA ASP A 313 -20.19 12.53 -12.67
C ASP A 313 -19.76 11.05 -12.69
N CYS A 314 -18.77 10.69 -13.52
CA CYS A 314 -18.31 9.31 -13.69
C CYS A 314 -19.39 8.28 -14.08
N HIS A 315 -20.51 8.70 -14.71
CA HIS A 315 -21.57 7.78 -15.15
C HIS A 315 -21.25 7.04 -16.45
N THR A 316 -20.48 7.64 -17.36
CA THR A 316 -20.22 7.13 -18.72
C THR A 316 -18.72 6.96 -19.10
N PRO A 317 -17.84 6.47 -18.19
CA PRO A 317 -16.39 6.50 -18.38
C PRO A 317 -15.91 5.62 -19.55
N ASP A 318 -15.16 6.21 -20.47
CA ASP A 318 -14.57 5.55 -21.66
C ASP A 318 -13.03 5.52 -21.64
N SER A 319 -12.43 5.69 -20.46
CA SER A 319 -10.97 5.65 -20.28
C SER A 319 -10.52 5.09 -18.93
N ARG A 320 -9.35 4.44 -18.90
CA ARG A 320 -8.83 3.69 -17.75
C ARG A 320 -7.30 3.54 -17.74
N ILE A 321 -6.70 3.46 -16.56
CA ILE A 321 -5.31 3.02 -16.33
C ILE A 321 -5.30 2.06 -15.13
N GLY A 322 -4.60 0.92 -15.24
CA GLY A 322 -4.36 0.03 -14.10
C GLY A 322 -4.26 -1.45 -14.44
N PHE A 323 -4.73 -2.28 -13.50
CA PHE A 323 -4.66 -3.74 -13.50
C PHE A 323 -6.07 -4.33 -13.43
N GLY A 324 -6.28 -5.48 -14.08
CA GLY A 324 -7.58 -6.13 -14.15
C GLY A 324 -8.61 -5.26 -14.86
N ALA A 325 -8.23 -4.74 -16.02
CA ALA A 325 -8.99 -3.78 -16.80
C ALA A 325 -10.00 -4.46 -17.74
N MET A 326 -11.06 -3.73 -18.14
CA MET A 326 -12.08 -4.14 -19.12
C MET A 326 -12.86 -2.91 -19.60
N GLY A 327 -13.49 -3.01 -20.79
CA GLY A 327 -14.39 -2.00 -21.35
C GLY A 327 -14.28 -1.94 -22.88
N ASN A 328 -15.41 -1.79 -23.56
CA ASN A 328 -15.54 -1.83 -25.02
C ASN A 328 -16.35 -0.67 -25.62
N LEU A 329 -16.95 0.20 -24.80
CA LEU A 329 -17.64 1.40 -25.29
C LEU A 329 -16.65 2.43 -25.87
N CYS A 330 -17.15 3.28 -26.77
CA CYS A 330 -16.37 4.20 -27.61
C CYS A 330 -15.19 3.53 -28.37
N GLY A 331 -15.25 2.22 -28.65
CA GLY A 331 -14.19 1.51 -29.38
C GLY A 331 -12.94 1.21 -28.53
N GLN A 332 -13.08 1.18 -27.20
CA GLN A 332 -12.04 0.69 -26.29
C GLN A 332 -11.69 -0.78 -26.59
N ASN A 333 -10.40 -1.13 -26.52
CA ASN A 333 -9.97 -2.52 -26.59
C ASN A 333 -10.39 -3.27 -25.31
N ASN A 334 -11.32 -4.23 -25.45
CA ASN A 334 -11.84 -4.98 -24.31
C ASN A 334 -10.80 -5.91 -23.66
N ASP A 335 -9.86 -6.42 -24.47
CA ASP A 335 -8.88 -7.43 -24.09
C ASP A 335 -7.52 -6.79 -23.73
N ASN A 336 -7.54 -5.50 -23.41
CA ASN A 336 -6.47 -4.77 -22.72
C ASN A 336 -6.73 -4.87 -21.21
N SER A 337 -6.09 -5.85 -20.56
CA SER A 337 -6.32 -6.25 -19.15
C SER A 337 -5.37 -5.57 -18.15
N ALA A 338 -4.27 -4.99 -18.61
CA ALA A 338 -3.33 -4.18 -17.81
C ALA A 338 -2.62 -3.15 -18.69
N GLY A 339 -2.48 -1.92 -18.18
CA GLY A 339 -1.94 -0.77 -18.92
C GLY A 339 -2.92 0.40 -18.99
N ASN A 340 -3.03 1.05 -20.15
CA ASN A 340 -3.92 2.19 -20.40
C ASN A 340 -4.82 1.95 -21.63
N GLU A 341 -6.09 2.32 -21.51
CA GLU A 341 -7.05 2.38 -22.60
C GLU A 341 -7.82 3.70 -22.53
N ALA A 342 -7.94 4.44 -23.63
CA ALA A 342 -8.67 5.70 -23.67
C ALA A 342 -9.25 6.01 -25.05
N ARG A 343 -10.48 6.52 -25.05
CA ARG A 343 -11.29 6.94 -26.20
C ARG A 343 -12.08 8.20 -25.86
N CYS A 344 -12.90 8.69 -26.80
CA CYS A 344 -13.89 9.76 -26.60
C CYS A 344 -13.29 11.04 -25.98
N SER A 345 -12.49 11.76 -26.77
CA SER A 345 -11.85 13.04 -26.40
C SER A 345 -10.98 13.01 -25.13
N PRO A 346 -10.06 12.04 -24.97
CA PRO A 346 -9.21 11.92 -23.78
C PRO A 346 -8.03 12.91 -23.81
N ASP A 347 -7.34 13.06 -22.68
CA ASP A 347 -6.43 14.18 -22.43
C ASP A 347 -5.13 14.21 -23.27
N ASN A 348 -4.73 13.08 -23.85
CA ASN A 348 -3.55 12.90 -24.71
C ASN A 348 -3.88 12.13 -26.02
N GLY A 349 -5.12 12.28 -26.53
CA GLY A 349 -5.62 11.55 -27.70
C GLY A 349 -5.87 10.05 -27.43
N ASP A 350 -6.48 9.35 -28.38
CA ASP A 350 -6.89 7.95 -28.17
C ASP A 350 -5.67 7.02 -28.02
N LYS A 351 -5.75 6.08 -27.07
CA LYS A 351 -4.67 5.13 -26.73
C LYS A 351 -5.19 3.73 -26.46
N THR A 352 -4.45 2.74 -26.96
CA THR A 352 -4.42 1.36 -26.44
C THR A 352 -2.97 1.05 -26.14
N ILE A 353 -2.61 1.03 -24.87
CA ILE A 353 -1.25 0.72 -24.39
C ILE A 353 -1.37 -0.47 -23.46
N LYS A 354 -1.05 -1.65 -23.97
CA LYS A 354 -0.96 -2.88 -23.17
C LYS A 354 0.38 -2.89 -22.43
N SER A 355 0.35 -3.30 -21.17
CA SER A 355 1.51 -3.32 -20.26
C SER A 355 1.60 -4.67 -19.56
N PHE A 356 2.82 -5.11 -19.22
CA PHE A 356 2.98 -6.25 -18.32
C PHE A 356 2.99 -5.77 -16.87
N GLY A 357 2.07 -6.27 -16.06
CA GLY A 357 1.81 -5.82 -14.70
C GLY A 357 2.41 -6.72 -13.62
N TYR A 358 2.93 -6.11 -12.57
CA TYR A 358 3.46 -6.77 -11.38
C TYR A 358 2.78 -6.21 -10.13
N ILE A 359 2.37 -7.10 -9.22
CA ILE A 359 1.86 -6.73 -7.91
C ILE A 359 2.71 -7.42 -6.84
N PHE A 360 3.35 -6.60 -6.02
CA PHE A 360 4.03 -7.00 -4.80
C PHE A 360 3.33 -6.39 -3.58
N ALA A 361 3.48 -7.01 -2.43
CA ALA A 361 2.95 -6.53 -1.16
C ALA A 361 4.02 -6.50 -0.06
N GLN A 362 3.80 -5.64 0.94
CA GLN A 362 4.48 -5.69 2.23
C GLN A 362 3.44 -5.69 3.36
N GLU A 363 3.75 -6.47 4.38
CA GLU A 363 3.02 -6.57 5.64
C GLU A 363 3.15 -5.29 6.48
N ARG A 364 2.26 -5.15 7.46
CA ARG A 364 2.33 -4.07 8.45
C ARG A 364 3.63 -4.17 9.26
N GLN A 365 4.39 -3.08 9.28
CA GLN A 365 5.69 -3.01 9.94
C GLN A 365 5.50 -2.75 11.44
N GLU A 366 5.83 -3.75 12.28
CA GLU A 366 5.81 -3.65 13.75
C GLU A 366 6.79 -2.55 14.26
N ASP A 367 7.91 -2.38 13.54
CA ASP A 367 9.00 -1.43 13.77
C ASP A 367 8.78 -0.02 13.17
N ALA A 368 7.57 0.26 12.66
CA ALA A 368 7.28 1.50 11.95
C ALA A 368 7.48 2.78 12.80
N LEU A 369 7.99 3.84 12.15
CA LEU A 369 8.15 5.17 12.77
C LEU A 369 6.80 5.86 12.96
N LEU A 370 6.66 6.64 14.03
CA LEU A 370 5.43 7.41 14.29
C LEU A 370 5.14 8.41 13.16
N GLY A 371 3.87 8.50 12.75
CA GLY A 371 3.39 9.30 11.63
C GLY A 371 3.47 8.59 10.27
N SER A 372 3.96 7.35 10.21
CA SER A 372 3.86 6.48 9.02
C SER A 372 2.46 5.87 8.90
N PHE A 373 2.18 5.22 7.76
CA PHE A 373 0.93 4.49 7.57
C PHE A 373 0.74 3.34 8.57
N ASP A 374 1.79 2.60 8.90
CA ASP A 374 1.69 1.46 9.82
C ASP A 374 1.55 1.89 11.29
N LYS A 375 1.94 3.13 11.62
CA LYS A 375 1.88 3.74 12.96
C LYS A 375 1.47 5.22 12.88
N PRO A 376 0.20 5.51 12.54
CA PRO A 376 -0.29 6.87 12.36
C PRO A 376 -0.37 7.60 13.71
N ALA A 377 -0.08 8.90 13.72
CA ALA A 377 -0.07 9.73 14.93
C ALA A 377 -1.44 10.42 15.16
N LYS A 378 -1.64 11.06 16.29
CA LYS A 378 -2.84 11.89 16.57
C LYS A 378 -2.71 13.30 16.00
N SER A 379 -1.49 13.85 15.95
CA SER A 379 -1.20 15.16 15.37
C SER A 379 0.24 15.27 14.86
N CYS A 380 0.53 16.25 14.01
CA CYS A 380 1.90 16.56 13.59
C CYS A 380 2.81 16.96 14.77
N LYS A 381 2.25 17.50 15.86
CA LYS A 381 2.98 17.83 17.10
C LYS A 381 3.49 16.58 17.82
N GLU A 382 2.67 15.53 17.91
CA GLU A 382 3.07 14.23 18.49
C GLU A 382 4.22 13.61 17.69
N ILE A 383 4.20 13.77 16.35
CA ILE A 383 5.31 13.30 15.49
C ILE A 383 6.60 14.07 15.82
N VAL A 384 6.60 15.40 15.90
CA VAL A 384 7.82 16.17 16.24
C VAL A 384 8.32 15.85 17.65
N ALA A 385 7.42 15.67 18.63
CA ALA A 385 7.79 15.32 20.00
C ALA A 385 8.48 13.95 20.09
N ALA A 386 8.04 12.95 19.31
CA ALA A 386 8.66 11.63 19.25
C ALA A 386 9.84 11.55 18.26
N ARG A 387 9.95 12.50 17.32
CA ARG A 387 10.90 12.51 16.19
C ARG A 387 11.37 13.95 15.89
N PRO A 388 12.30 14.52 16.68
CA PRO A 388 12.77 15.90 16.47
C PRO A 388 13.46 16.15 15.12
N ASP A 389 13.93 15.06 14.47
CA ASP A 389 14.52 15.02 13.14
C ASP A 389 13.52 15.27 12.00
N ALA A 390 12.23 15.04 12.25
CA ALA A 390 11.17 15.02 11.24
C ALA A 390 11.14 16.29 10.37
N LYS A 391 10.92 16.09 9.07
CA LYS A 391 10.96 17.14 8.04
C LYS A 391 9.56 17.47 7.53
N ASN A 392 9.42 18.62 6.87
CA ASN A 392 8.18 19.00 6.19
C ASN A 392 7.79 17.95 5.14
N GLY A 393 6.55 17.49 5.13
CA GLY A 393 6.12 16.43 4.22
C GLY A 393 4.75 15.84 4.53
N VAL A 394 4.38 14.77 3.81
CA VAL A 394 3.12 14.05 4.00
C VAL A 394 3.29 12.94 5.03
N TYR A 395 2.40 12.92 6.03
CA TYR A 395 2.34 11.94 7.12
C TYR A 395 0.91 11.39 7.24
N TYR A 396 0.74 10.35 8.06
CA TYR A 396 -0.56 9.73 8.33
C TYR A 396 -0.99 9.98 9.78
N LEU A 397 -2.22 10.48 9.95
CA LEU A 397 -2.86 10.67 11.25
C LEU A 397 -4.07 9.75 11.45
N ASN A 398 -4.31 9.39 12.71
CA ASN A 398 -5.49 8.69 13.18
C ASN A 398 -6.50 9.71 13.70
N LEU A 399 -7.28 10.30 12.80
CA LEU A 399 -8.33 11.26 13.15
C LEU A 399 -9.60 10.55 13.58
N ARG A 400 -10.43 11.22 14.38
CA ARG A 400 -11.75 10.72 14.78
C ARG A 400 -12.56 10.37 13.53
N ASP A 401 -13.02 9.13 13.46
CA ASP A 401 -13.84 8.60 12.37
C ASP A 401 -13.18 8.77 10.97
N ALA A 402 -11.85 8.88 10.92
CA ALA A 402 -11.02 8.89 9.71
C ALA A 402 -9.58 8.40 10.01
N PRO A 403 -9.40 7.10 10.34
CA PRO A 403 -8.09 6.52 10.58
C PRO A 403 -7.22 6.55 9.31
N HIS A 404 -5.91 6.68 9.47
CA HIS A 404 -4.94 6.79 8.36
C HIS A 404 -5.21 7.97 7.39
N THR A 405 -5.74 9.09 7.89
CA THR A 405 -5.87 10.33 7.10
C THR A 405 -4.48 10.84 6.71
N ARG A 406 -4.23 11.01 5.41
CA ARG A 406 -3.02 11.69 4.91
C ARG A 406 -3.12 13.19 5.22
N VAL A 407 -2.09 13.74 5.86
CA VAL A 407 -1.95 15.18 6.15
C VAL A 407 -0.58 15.66 5.65
N TYR A 408 -0.47 16.93 5.27
CA TYR A 408 0.84 17.59 5.24
C TYR A 408 1.15 18.14 6.63
N CYS A 409 2.32 17.79 7.16
CA CYS A 409 2.85 18.32 8.40
C CYS A 409 3.96 19.33 8.10
N HIS A 410 3.83 20.53 8.68
CA HIS A 410 4.90 21.52 8.72
C HIS A 410 5.69 21.33 10.02
N MET A 411 6.87 20.71 9.90
CA MET A 411 7.75 20.33 11.00
C MET A 411 8.83 21.37 11.31
N THR A 412 9.07 22.35 10.42
CA THR A 412 9.81 23.58 10.74
C THR A 412 8.98 24.50 11.65
N GLU A 413 9.62 25.54 12.18
CA GLU A 413 8.97 26.46 13.12
C GLU A 413 8.20 27.57 12.39
N ILE A 414 6.93 27.72 12.73
CA ILE A 414 6.06 28.84 12.38
C ILE A 414 5.16 29.15 13.58
N CYS A 415 4.68 30.38 13.73
CA CYS A 415 3.78 30.76 14.84
C CYS A 415 4.30 30.38 16.26
N GLY A 416 5.62 30.33 16.45
CA GLY A 416 6.28 29.98 17.71
C GLY A 416 6.22 28.49 18.11
N SER A 417 5.96 27.57 17.17
CA SER A 417 6.15 26.14 17.43
C SER A 417 6.40 25.32 16.15
N ARG A 418 6.83 24.07 16.33
CA ARG A 418 7.00 23.05 15.28
C ARG A 418 5.84 22.05 15.29
N GLY A 419 5.56 21.40 14.16
CA GLY A 419 4.60 20.30 14.07
C GLY A 419 3.15 20.76 13.87
N TRP A 420 2.92 21.59 12.85
CA TRP A 420 1.61 22.09 12.47
C TRP A 420 0.94 21.20 11.42
N THR A 421 -0.37 20.97 11.56
CA THR A 421 -1.17 20.09 10.69
C THR A 421 -2.00 20.94 9.73
N ILE A 422 -1.91 20.72 8.41
CA ILE A 422 -2.71 21.52 7.48
C ILE A 422 -4.21 21.16 7.48
N ILE A 423 -5.05 22.19 7.34
CA ILE A 423 -6.50 22.10 7.19
C ILE A 423 -6.94 22.44 5.77
N MET A 424 -6.53 23.62 5.28
CA MET A 424 -6.95 24.16 3.98
C MET A 424 -5.85 24.99 3.30
N LYS A 425 -5.93 25.07 1.97
CA LYS A 425 -5.25 26.04 1.11
C LYS A 425 -6.29 26.77 0.27
N ILE A 426 -6.08 28.07 0.03
CA ILE A 426 -7.04 28.93 -0.68
C ILE A 426 -6.30 29.81 -1.69
N ASP A 427 -6.63 29.69 -2.97
CA ASP A 427 -6.22 30.66 -3.99
C ASP A 427 -7.18 31.84 -3.97
N GLY A 428 -6.72 33.00 -3.52
CA GLY A 428 -7.54 34.20 -3.36
C GLY A 428 -8.21 34.71 -4.64
N ARG A 429 -7.75 34.27 -5.83
CA ARG A 429 -8.36 34.59 -7.12
C ARG A 429 -9.53 33.67 -7.47
N LYS A 430 -9.69 32.53 -6.79
CA LYS A 430 -10.72 31.53 -7.05
C LYS A 430 -11.92 31.69 -6.12
N THR A 431 -13.10 31.42 -6.66
CA THR A 431 -14.38 31.47 -5.94
C THR A 431 -14.65 30.23 -5.07
N THR A 432 -13.86 29.17 -5.21
CA THR A 432 -13.97 27.86 -4.53
C THR A 432 -14.28 27.98 -3.04
N PHE A 433 -13.58 28.89 -2.35
CA PHE A 433 -13.72 29.12 -0.91
C PHE A 433 -14.12 30.55 -0.56
N LYS A 434 -14.80 31.30 -1.45
CA LYS A 434 -15.39 32.61 -1.08
C LYS A 434 -16.37 32.48 0.11
N TYR A 435 -16.72 33.58 0.77
CA TYR A 435 -17.54 33.57 1.99
C TYR A 435 -18.80 32.69 1.90
N GLU A 436 -19.54 32.78 0.80
CA GLU A 436 -20.80 32.04 0.56
C GLU A 436 -20.61 30.54 0.24
N SER A 437 -19.38 30.06 0.04
CA SER A 437 -19.12 28.68 -0.41
C SER A 437 -19.65 27.62 0.56
N SER A 438 -20.38 26.65 0.01
CA SER A 438 -20.93 25.52 0.78
C SER A 438 -19.83 24.66 1.43
N TYR A 439 -18.60 24.70 0.91
CA TYR A 439 -17.44 24.03 1.52
C TYR A 439 -17.16 24.50 2.95
N TRP A 440 -17.53 25.72 3.34
CA TRP A 440 -17.41 26.17 4.73
C TRP A 440 -18.40 25.48 5.68
N LYS A 441 -19.53 24.98 5.16
CA LYS A 441 -20.65 24.40 5.93
C LYS A 441 -20.84 22.90 5.75
N ASN A 442 -19.98 22.21 4.99
CA ASN A 442 -20.06 20.77 4.72
C ASN A 442 -18.78 20.02 5.14
N HIS A 443 -18.86 18.68 5.14
CA HIS A 443 -17.73 17.79 5.41
C HIS A 443 -16.94 17.39 4.14
N ASN A 444 -17.39 17.83 2.97
CA ASN A 444 -16.79 17.48 1.68
C ASN A 444 -15.35 18.00 1.60
N VAL A 445 -14.44 17.14 1.13
CA VAL A 445 -13.05 17.51 0.81
C VAL A 445 -12.94 18.11 -0.59
N TYR A 446 -11.80 18.69 -0.92
CA TYR A 446 -11.51 19.27 -2.24
C TYR A 446 -10.01 19.17 -2.55
N ASN A 447 -9.65 18.73 -3.76
CA ASN A 447 -8.27 18.63 -4.27
C ASN A 447 -7.29 18.05 -3.23
N THR A 448 -7.59 16.85 -2.73
CA THR A 448 -6.80 16.21 -1.65
C THR A 448 -5.43 15.74 -2.13
N GLU A 449 -5.25 15.56 -3.44
CA GLU A 449 -4.02 15.16 -4.12
C GLU A 449 -2.93 16.24 -4.05
N SER A 450 -3.32 17.52 -4.05
CA SER A 450 -2.45 18.70 -3.86
C SER A 450 -1.68 18.70 -2.53
N ILE A 451 -2.02 17.80 -1.61
CA ILE A 451 -1.26 17.58 -0.37
C ILE A 451 0.20 17.18 -0.61
N ALA A 452 0.50 16.53 -1.75
CA ALA A 452 1.84 16.11 -2.12
C ALA A 452 2.78 17.30 -2.40
N ASP A 453 2.24 18.40 -2.93
CA ASP A 453 2.98 19.60 -3.30
C ASP A 453 3.09 20.60 -2.11
N GLY A 454 2.57 20.25 -0.93
CA GLY A 454 2.81 20.95 0.34
C GLY A 454 2.09 22.29 0.46
N LEU A 455 2.87 23.38 0.61
CA LEU A 455 2.39 24.77 0.70
C LEU A 455 2.48 25.49 -0.65
N ASP A 456 1.99 24.85 -1.72
CA ASP A 456 1.88 25.43 -3.07
C ASP A 456 0.72 26.46 -3.17
N ASN A 457 0.30 26.79 -4.39
CA ASN A 457 -0.66 27.85 -4.68
C ASN A 457 -2.06 27.34 -5.07
N SER A 458 -2.36 26.04 -4.89
CA SER A 458 -3.66 25.45 -5.24
C SER A 458 -4.65 25.35 -4.06
N ASP A 459 -5.94 25.54 -4.36
CA ASP A 459 -7.05 25.30 -3.44
C ASP A 459 -7.02 23.85 -2.89
N MET A 460 -7.21 23.66 -1.59
CA MET A 460 -7.31 22.33 -0.96
C MET A 460 -8.17 22.39 0.30
N LYS A 461 -8.99 21.36 0.55
CA LYS A 461 -9.68 21.14 1.82
C LYS A 461 -9.62 19.67 2.22
N LEU A 462 -9.08 19.38 3.40
CA LEU A 462 -8.91 18.01 3.92
C LEU A 462 -9.92 17.69 5.03
N HIS A 463 -10.01 16.40 5.40
CA HIS A 463 -10.82 15.93 6.53
C HIS A 463 -10.42 16.58 7.88
N THR A 464 -9.18 17.04 8.02
CA THR A 464 -8.72 17.82 9.19
C THR A 464 -9.62 19.05 9.46
N TYR A 465 -10.24 19.65 8.43
CA TYR A 465 -11.24 20.71 8.60
C TYR A 465 -12.39 20.35 9.56
N SER A 466 -12.85 19.10 9.55
CA SER A 466 -13.98 18.62 10.35
C SER A 466 -13.62 17.57 11.41
N LYS A 467 -12.39 17.05 11.43
CA LYS A 467 -12.00 15.88 12.24
C LYS A 467 -10.70 16.05 13.04
N LEU A 468 -10.07 17.23 13.00
CA LEU A 468 -8.89 17.56 13.81
C LEU A 468 -9.25 18.53 14.94
N PRO A 469 -9.25 18.09 16.20
CA PRO A 469 -9.32 18.99 17.35
C PRO A 469 -8.02 19.79 17.48
N PHE A 470 -8.12 21.03 17.93
CA PHE A 470 -6.98 21.96 18.03
C PHE A 470 -7.16 22.97 19.17
N GLU A 471 -6.06 23.61 19.55
CA GLU A 471 -6.04 24.75 20.49
C GLU A 471 -5.45 26.00 19.84
N LYS A 472 -4.63 25.85 18.79
CA LYS A 472 -4.01 26.95 18.06
C LYS A 472 -4.20 26.82 16.56
N LEU A 473 -4.32 27.95 15.86
CA LEU A 473 -4.14 28.03 14.41
C LEU A 473 -2.84 28.79 14.09
N CYS A 474 -2.27 28.45 12.94
CA CYS A 474 -1.27 29.27 12.27
C CYS A 474 -1.83 29.62 10.89
N LEU A 475 -2.13 30.91 10.69
CA LEU A 475 -2.74 31.44 9.49
C LEU A 475 -1.64 32.04 8.62
N GLY A 476 -1.35 31.41 7.48
CA GLY A 476 -0.34 31.85 6.53
C GLY A 476 -0.94 32.55 5.32
N MET A 477 -0.26 33.56 4.78
CA MET A 477 -0.68 34.22 3.55
C MET A 477 0.53 34.57 2.68
N ARG A 478 0.55 34.03 1.45
CA ARG A 478 1.59 34.34 0.46
C ARG A 478 1.11 35.43 -0.50
N VAL A 479 1.86 36.52 -0.59
CA VAL A 479 1.62 37.65 -1.50
C VAL A 479 2.94 38.05 -2.14
N GLY A 480 3.03 37.97 -3.46
CA GLY A 480 4.31 38.10 -4.17
C GLY A 480 5.30 37.03 -3.71
N GLY A 481 6.50 37.44 -3.30
CA GLY A 481 7.51 36.55 -2.71
C GLY A 481 7.34 36.29 -1.21
N SER A 482 6.64 37.16 -0.48
CA SER A 482 6.43 37.03 0.98
C SER A 482 5.45 35.93 1.34
N LEU A 483 5.67 35.29 2.49
CA LEU A 483 4.74 34.36 3.14
C LEU A 483 4.74 34.66 4.64
N GLU A 484 3.76 35.45 5.06
CA GLU A 484 3.62 35.92 6.44
C GLU A 484 2.72 34.99 7.26
N TRP A 485 2.92 34.94 8.58
CA TRP A 485 2.23 34.04 9.50
C TRP A 485 1.62 34.76 10.70
N LEU A 486 0.35 34.49 10.97
CA LEU A 486 -0.41 35.02 12.12
C LEU A 486 -0.81 33.88 13.06
N PRO A 487 -0.28 33.82 14.30
CA PRO A 487 -0.73 32.86 15.31
C PRO A 487 -2.11 33.24 15.84
N VAL A 488 -2.98 32.23 16.03
CA VAL A 488 -4.27 32.36 16.73
C VAL A 488 -4.29 31.38 17.89
N ASN A 489 -4.56 31.85 19.10
CA ASN A 489 -4.79 31.01 20.27
C ASN A 489 -6.29 31.00 20.59
N MET A 490 -6.91 29.81 20.63
CA MET A 490 -8.35 29.69 20.93
C MET A 490 -8.64 29.79 22.44
N GLY A 491 -7.61 29.78 23.30
CA GLY A 491 -7.73 29.82 24.76
C GLY A 491 -8.30 28.53 25.40
N LYS A 492 -8.82 27.62 24.57
CA LYS A 492 -9.39 26.32 24.93
C LYS A 492 -9.30 25.37 23.73
N LYS A 493 -9.46 24.08 23.98
CA LYS A 493 -9.60 23.07 22.92
C LYS A 493 -10.92 23.24 22.16
N VAL A 494 -10.85 23.03 20.85
CA VAL A 494 -11.95 23.12 19.89
C VAL A 494 -12.01 21.81 19.09
N ASP A 495 -13.21 21.29 18.80
CA ASP A 495 -13.38 19.98 18.15
C ASP A 495 -12.91 19.93 16.70
N SER A 496 -13.12 21.02 15.94
CA SER A 496 -12.71 21.18 14.55
C SER A 496 -12.89 22.62 14.06
N LEU A 497 -12.28 23.00 12.93
CA LEU A 497 -12.53 24.32 12.33
C LEU A 497 -13.97 24.43 11.80
N PHE A 498 -14.53 23.32 11.32
CA PHE A 498 -15.95 23.17 10.97
C PHE A 498 -16.87 23.58 12.14
N SER A 499 -16.61 23.15 13.38
CA SER A 499 -17.48 23.50 14.52
C SER A 499 -17.46 25.00 14.89
N VAL A 500 -16.45 25.76 14.45
CA VAL A 500 -16.42 27.23 14.59
C VAL A 500 -17.11 27.91 13.40
N ILE A 501 -16.82 27.46 12.18
CA ILE A 501 -17.29 28.12 10.96
C ILE A 501 -18.73 27.77 10.60
N ALA A 502 -19.09 26.48 10.57
CA ALA A 502 -20.34 25.98 10.00
C ALA A 502 -21.62 26.57 10.65
N PRO A 503 -21.67 26.83 11.98
CA PRO A 503 -22.81 27.51 12.61
C PRO A 503 -23.06 28.94 12.09
N GLY A 504 -22.10 29.56 11.40
CA GLY A 504 -22.22 30.91 10.83
C GLY A 504 -22.24 32.05 11.84
N LYS A 505 -22.13 31.77 13.14
CA LYS A 505 -22.05 32.76 14.22
C LYS A 505 -20.66 33.40 14.28
N TYR A 506 -20.62 34.69 14.60
CA TYR A 506 -19.37 35.41 14.88
C TYR A 506 -18.67 34.85 16.12
N VAL A 507 -17.34 34.72 16.08
CA VAL A 507 -16.50 34.38 17.23
C VAL A 507 -15.23 35.22 17.17
N ALA A 508 -14.96 36.03 18.20
CA ALA A 508 -13.78 36.90 18.23
C ALA A 508 -12.47 36.11 18.42
N THR A 509 -11.36 36.60 17.85
CA THR A 509 -10.01 36.07 18.12
C THR A 509 -9.16 36.95 19.05
N HIS A 510 -9.66 38.13 19.42
CA HIS A 510 -8.95 39.15 20.22
C HIS A 510 -7.58 39.58 19.66
N ILE A 511 -7.34 39.37 18.36
CA ILE A 511 -6.12 39.79 17.66
C ILE A 511 -6.28 41.24 17.20
N SER A 512 -5.24 42.06 17.36
CA SER A 512 -5.28 43.49 17.01
C SER A 512 -5.31 43.73 15.49
N LYS A 513 -5.81 44.90 15.08
CA LYS A 513 -5.78 45.35 13.67
C LYS A 513 -4.36 45.29 13.09
N ASN A 514 -3.35 45.64 13.88
CA ASN A 514 -1.95 45.69 13.42
C ASN A 514 -1.38 44.29 13.13
N GLU A 515 -1.69 43.28 13.95
CA GLU A 515 -1.27 41.90 13.67
C GLU A 515 -1.98 41.33 12.44
N TRP A 516 -3.27 41.64 12.26
CA TRP A 516 -3.98 41.28 11.03
C TRP A 516 -3.38 41.94 9.78
N ARG A 517 -2.91 43.20 9.86
CA ARG A 517 -2.26 43.88 8.74
C ARG A 517 -0.93 43.26 8.34
N LYS A 518 -0.12 42.76 9.29
CA LYS A 518 1.16 42.09 8.99
C LYS A 518 0.99 40.89 8.06
N LEU A 519 -0.17 40.21 8.11
CA LEU A 519 -0.47 39.05 7.27
C LEU A 519 -0.48 39.36 5.75
N VAL A 520 -0.65 40.62 5.34
CA VAL A 520 -0.48 41.04 3.93
C VAL A 520 0.41 42.28 3.88
N PRO A 521 1.67 42.16 3.41
CA PRO A 521 2.56 43.31 3.22
C PRO A 521 1.92 44.40 2.37
N GLY A 522 2.00 45.66 2.83
CA GLY A 522 1.38 46.80 2.16
C GLY A 522 -0.16 46.86 2.23
N SER A 523 -0.79 46.07 3.11
CA SER A 523 -2.24 46.06 3.30
C SER A 523 -2.84 47.42 3.67
N SER A 524 -4.12 47.59 3.33
CA SER A 524 -4.95 48.73 3.68
C SER A 524 -6.23 48.23 4.36
N LEU A 525 -6.71 48.96 5.36
CA LEU A 525 -8.00 48.73 6.02
C LEU A 525 -8.57 50.09 6.40
N GLN A 526 -9.88 50.26 6.43
CA GLN A 526 -10.46 51.54 6.85
C GLN A 526 -10.31 51.74 8.37
N ARG A 527 -10.57 52.96 8.84
CA ARG A 527 -10.16 53.39 10.19
C ARG A 527 -11.01 52.78 11.31
N ASN A 528 -12.29 52.59 11.04
CA ASN A 528 -13.32 52.19 12.00
C ASN A 528 -13.83 50.77 11.69
N CYS A 529 -14.80 50.28 12.48
CA CYS A 529 -15.19 48.87 12.58
C CYS A 529 -14.00 47.92 12.82
N ASN A 530 -13.93 47.31 14.00
CA ASN A 530 -12.81 46.44 14.39
C ASN A 530 -13.26 44.98 14.60
N MET A 531 -14.11 44.47 13.69
CA MET A 531 -14.68 43.13 13.79
C MET A 531 -13.69 42.07 13.27
N GLN A 532 -13.24 41.17 14.15
CA GLN A 532 -12.20 40.19 13.81
C GLN A 532 -12.37 38.83 14.48
N GLY A 533 -11.85 37.81 13.80
CA GLY A 533 -11.97 36.41 14.15
C GLY A 533 -12.73 35.65 13.08
N PHE A 534 -13.74 34.89 13.48
CA PHE A 534 -14.46 33.95 12.63
C PHE A 534 -15.84 34.47 12.23
N ASN A 535 -16.26 34.21 10.99
CA ASN A 535 -17.56 34.61 10.41
C ASN A 535 -17.87 36.12 10.56
N ASN A 536 -16.91 36.99 10.25
CA ASN A 536 -17.12 38.44 10.27
C ASN A 536 -17.99 38.84 9.09
N ASN A 537 -19.25 39.18 9.38
CA ASN A 537 -20.29 39.53 8.41
C ASN A 537 -21.38 40.32 9.16
N PRO A 538 -21.09 41.59 9.53
CA PRO A 538 -21.96 42.36 10.43
C PRO A 538 -23.29 42.77 9.78
N VAL A 539 -23.39 42.74 8.45
CA VAL A 539 -24.60 43.14 7.69
C VAL A 539 -25.05 42.01 6.75
N PRO A 540 -25.65 40.91 7.26
CA PRO A 540 -25.85 39.69 6.48
C PRO A 540 -26.77 39.81 5.26
N SER A 541 -27.63 40.83 5.22
CA SER A 541 -28.55 41.14 4.13
C SER A 541 -27.90 41.94 2.99
N GLN A 542 -26.68 42.45 3.18
CA GLN A 542 -25.98 43.32 2.23
C GLN A 542 -24.73 42.65 1.63
N PRO A 543 -24.25 43.11 0.46
CA PRO A 543 -23.00 42.65 -0.13
C PRO A 543 -21.77 43.47 0.35
N ALA A 544 -21.80 43.95 1.59
CA ALA A 544 -20.66 44.55 2.29
C ALA A 544 -19.49 43.56 2.47
N ALA A 545 -18.34 44.08 2.90
CA ALA A 545 -17.12 43.31 3.14
C ALA A 545 -17.32 42.28 4.27
N LYS A 546 -16.96 41.03 3.99
CA LYS A 546 -17.17 39.87 4.87
C LYS A 546 -16.09 38.82 4.68
N VAL A 547 -15.71 38.11 5.75
CA VAL A 547 -14.59 37.16 5.75
C VAL A 547 -14.79 36.03 6.76
N ARG A 548 -14.47 34.79 6.39
CA ARG A 548 -14.68 33.59 7.23
C ARG A 548 -13.69 33.50 8.39
N ILE A 549 -12.44 33.88 8.17
CA ILE A 549 -11.40 34.04 9.19
C ILE A 549 -10.62 35.30 8.84
N GLY A 550 -10.64 36.34 9.66
CA GLY A 550 -10.07 37.62 9.25
C GLY A 550 -10.47 38.83 10.08
N PHE A 551 -10.34 40.00 9.47
CA PHE A 551 -10.75 41.31 9.96
C PHE A 551 -11.68 41.97 8.92
N VAL A 552 -12.67 42.73 9.38
CA VAL A 552 -13.56 43.59 8.57
C VAL A 552 -13.56 44.99 9.18
N ALA A 553 -13.40 46.02 8.32
CA ALA A 553 -13.29 47.42 8.69
C ALA A 553 -14.15 48.33 7.79
N ASN A 554 -14.43 49.54 8.26
CA ASN A 554 -15.38 50.50 7.70
C ASN A 554 -14.87 51.95 7.82
N GLN A 555 -15.42 52.87 7.02
CA GLN A 555 -15.12 54.30 7.13
C GLN A 555 -15.98 55.00 8.20
N GLU A 556 -17.28 54.69 8.30
CA GLU A 556 -18.17 55.20 9.34
C GLU A 556 -17.82 54.61 10.72
N ASN A 557 -18.22 55.26 11.82
CA ASN A 557 -17.88 54.88 13.19
C ASN A 557 -18.70 53.67 13.72
N ASP A 558 -19.03 52.74 12.82
CA ASP A 558 -19.89 51.58 13.04
C ASP A 558 -19.55 50.47 12.02
N CYS A 559 -20.24 49.32 12.10
CA CYS A 559 -20.05 48.18 11.20
C CYS A 559 -21.27 47.98 10.26
N GLY A 560 -22.00 49.03 9.91
CA GLY A 560 -23.24 49.02 9.12
C GLY A 560 -23.07 49.03 7.60
N SER A 561 -21.87 49.35 7.10
CA SER A 561 -21.53 49.42 5.67
C SER A 561 -20.14 48.86 5.23
N PRO A 562 -19.45 47.94 5.95
CA PRO A 562 -18.00 47.73 5.79
C PRO A 562 -17.47 47.60 4.37
N ASP A 563 -16.42 48.37 4.06
CA ASP A 563 -15.83 48.48 2.72
C ASP A 563 -14.39 47.92 2.61
N SER A 564 -13.89 47.30 3.69
CA SER A 564 -12.56 46.68 3.71
C SER A 564 -12.48 45.41 4.57
N ARG A 565 -11.57 44.51 4.17
CA ARG A 565 -11.35 43.18 4.77
C ARG A 565 -9.93 42.65 4.55
N ILE A 566 -9.48 41.77 5.44
CA ILE A 566 -8.25 40.97 5.28
C ILE A 566 -8.45 39.57 5.87
N GLY A 567 -7.92 38.54 5.22
CA GLY A 567 -7.96 37.16 5.71
C GLY A 567 -8.42 36.14 4.66
N PHE A 568 -9.29 35.21 5.07
CA PHE A 568 -9.62 33.94 4.41
C PHE A 568 -11.14 33.76 4.30
N GLY A 569 -11.59 33.27 3.15
CA GLY A 569 -13.01 33.17 2.82
C GLY A 569 -13.70 34.53 2.68
N GLY A 570 -13.05 35.45 1.97
CA GLY A 570 -13.56 36.79 1.66
C GLY A 570 -14.75 36.80 0.70
N SER A 571 -15.57 37.86 0.77
CA SER A 571 -16.59 38.27 -0.21
C SER A 571 -17.00 39.72 0.06
N GLY A 572 -17.83 40.30 -0.82
CA GLY A 572 -18.27 41.69 -0.80
C GLY A 572 -18.03 42.40 -2.14
N ASN A 573 -18.85 43.41 -2.48
CA ASN A 573 -18.76 44.18 -3.73
C ASN A 573 -18.98 45.71 -3.58
N TYR A 574 -19.25 46.22 -2.37
CA TYR A 574 -19.37 47.67 -2.11
C TYR A 574 -18.10 48.41 -2.54
N CYS A 575 -18.25 49.70 -2.91
CA CYS A 575 -17.21 50.54 -3.50
C CYS A 575 -16.33 49.88 -4.61
N GLY A 576 -16.89 48.91 -5.36
CA GLY A 576 -16.18 48.19 -6.43
C GLY A 576 -15.16 47.16 -5.94
N GLN A 577 -15.34 46.62 -4.72
CA GLN A 577 -14.50 45.57 -4.15
C GLN A 577 -14.38 44.34 -5.08
N SER A 578 -13.17 43.81 -5.22
CA SER A 578 -12.94 42.53 -5.91
C SER A 578 -13.50 41.35 -5.12
N SER A 579 -14.03 40.33 -5.79
CA SER A 579 -14.58 39.11 -5.15
C SER A 579 -13.48 38.11 -4.70
N TYR A 580 -12.34 38.60 -4.21
CA TYR A 580 -11.23 37.78 -3.76
C TYR A 580 -11.55 37.03 -2.47
N SER A 581 -11.25 35.73 -2.47
CA SER A 581 -11.53 34.79 -1.39
C SER A 581 -10.43 34.71 -0.33
N ALA A 582 -9.22 35.21 -0.62
CA ALA A 582 -8.11 35.32 0.33
C ALA A 582 -7.18 36.49 -0.01
N GLY A 583 -6.62 37.13 1.01
CA GLY A 583 -5.76 38.31 0.89
C GLY A 583 -6.37 39.55 1.54
N ASN A 584 -6.23 40.72 0.91
CA ASN A 584 -6.71 42.01 1.41
C ASN A 584 -7.50 42.76 0.33
N GLU A 585 -8.61 43.37 0.72
CA GLU A 585 -9.40 44.28 -0.10
C GLU A 585 -9.76 45.51 0.75
N ALA A 586 -9.56 46.71 0.22
CA ALA A 586 -10.04 47.94 0.83
C ALA A 586 -10.40 48.97 -0.24
N ARG A 587 -11.59 49.54 -0.12
CA ARG A 587 -12.10 50.63 -0.94
C ARG A 587 -12.54 51.79 -0.02
N CYS A 588 -13.03 52.89 -0.60
CA CYS A 588 -13.61 54.04 0.11
C CYS A 588 -12.83 54.48 1.38
N ASP A 589 -11.66 55.11 1.22
CA ASP A 589 -10.78 55.57 2.30
C ASP A 589 -10.17 54.48 3.21
N GLY A 590 -9.66 53.42 2.58
CA GLY A 590 -8.68 52.54 3.23
C GLY A 590 -7.43 53.31 3.69
N ASP A 591 -6.92 53.00 4.89
CA ASP A 591 -5.86 53.77 5.57
C ASP A 591 -4.47 53.73 4.90
N ASN A 592 -4.28 52.90 3.87
CA ASN A 592 -3.13 52.90 2.98
C ASN A 592 -3.59 53.00 1.49
N GLY A 593 -4.65 53.76 1.25
CA GLY A 593 -5.32 53.90 -0.04
C GLY A 593 -6.15 52.68 -0.45
N ASN A 594 -6.77 52.75 -1.63
CA ASN A 594 -7.53 51.62 -2.19
C ASN A 594 -6.59 50.47 -2.58
N LYS A 595 -6.92 49.24 -2.18
CA LYS A 595 -6.12 48.01 -2.45
C LYS A 595 -7.03 46.85 -2.82
N SER A 596 -6.60 46.05 -3.79
CA SER A 596 -7.18 44.73 -4.10
C SER A 596 -6.05 43.74 -4.30
N VAL A 597 -5.79 42.88 -3.31
CA VAL A 597 -4.59 42.04 -3.22
C VAL A 597 -4.99 40.60 -2.93
N ALA A 598 -5.07 39.78 -3.98
CA ALA A 598 -5.32 38.35 -3.86
C ALA A 598 -4.05 37.58 -3.44
N GLY A 599 -4.11 36.92 -2.29
CA GLY A 599 -3.04 36.07 -1.74
C GLY A 599 -3.35 34.58 -1.83
N TYR A 600 -2.35 33.74 -1.55
CA TYR A 600 -2.55 32.30 -1.33
C TYR A 600 -2.58 32.04 0.17
N GLY A 601 -3.74 31.63 0.69
CA GLY A 601 -3.97 31.43 2.11
C GLY A 601 -3.72 29.98 2.55
N TYR A 602 -3.05 29.81 3.69
CA TYR A 602 -2.77 28.53 4.34
C TYR A 602 -3.40 28.53 5.73
N ILE A 603 -4.17 27.50 6.06
CA ILE A 603 -4.73 27.32 7.41
C ILE A 603 -4.16 26.03 7.99
N LEU A 604 -3.34 26.16 9.04
CA LEU A 604 -2.80 25.04 9.81
C LEU A 604 -3.27 25.12 11.27
N ALA A 605 -3.26 23.97 11.95
CA ALA A 605 -3.70 23.84 13.35
C ALA A 605 -2.79 22.91 14.18
N GLN A 606 -2.83 23.11 15.49
CA GLN A 606 -2.07 22.36 16.50
C GLN A 606 -2.85 22.19 17.81
#